data_AF-A0A8X8BJA6-F1
#
_entry.id   AF-A0A8X8BJA6-F1
#
_cell.length_a   1.000
_cell.length_b   1.000
_cell.length_c   1.000
_cell.angle_alpha   90.00
_cell.angle_beta   90.00
_cell.angle_gamma   90.00
#
_symmetry.space_group_name_H-M   'P 1'
#
loop_
_entity.id
_entity.type
_entity.pdbx_description
1 polymer ?
#
loop_
_entity_poly.entity_id
_entity_poly.type
_entity_poly.pdbx_seq_one_letter_code
_entity_poly.pdbx_strand_id
1 'polypeptide(L)'
;MRKYRRNHSEAKGLQFEDFVRYLGDPNHKRLDRQFGDHIIHWITYVELCAPCDIVYNAIGHHETLERDAPYILKAAGIDHLVSYPTIPPGITLYNKTKVEQYFSGIGKRDIQRLYARFQGDFTLFGYKKPDFLLD
;
A
#
# COMPACT_ATOMS: atom_id res chain seq x y z
N MET A 1 -11.83 -12.61 8.93
CA MET A 1 -11.08 -13.09 7.75
C MET A 1 -11.54 -14.43 7.16
N ARG A 2 -12.11 -15.38 7.92
CA ARG A 2 -12.59 -16.67 7.35
C ARG A 2 -13.50 -16.52 6.11
N LYS A 3 -14.30 -15.44 6.05
CA LYS A 3 -15.17 -15.08 4.92
C LYS A 3 -14.46 -15.06 3.56
N TYR A 4 -13.19 -14.67 3.51
CA TYR A 4 -12.48 -14.42 2.24
C TYR A 4 -11.67 -15.61 1.74
N ARG A 5 -11.63 -16.70 2.51
CA ARG A 5 -10.95 -17.94 2.12
C ARG A 5 -11.59 -18.51 0.87
N ARG A 6 -10.77 -18.78 -0.15
CA ARG A 6 -11.22 -19.50 -1.34
C ARG A 6 -11.55 -20.96 -1.03
N ASN A 7 -10.79 -21.58 -0.12
CA ASN A 7 -11.04 -22.95 0.32
C ASN A 7 -11.13 -23.03 1.85
N HIS A 8 -12.32 -23.34 2.36
CA HIS A 8 -12.59 -23.37 3.78
C HIS A 8 -12.06 -24.61 4.50
N SER A 9 -11.65 -25.65 3.74
CA SER A 9 -11.11 -26.92 4.27
C SER A 9 -9.58 -26.92 4.42
N GLU A 10 -8.86 -25.92 3.91
CA GLU A 10 -7.41 -25.83 4.06
C GLU A 10 -7.04 -25.29 5.46
N ALA A 11 -6.24 -26.04 6.20
CA ALA A 11 -5.67 -25.64 7.50
C ALA A 11 -4.59 -24.54 7.37
N LYS A 12 -4.29 -24.09 6.14
CA LYS A 12 -3.33 -23.01 5.91
C LYS A 12 -3.83 -21.71 6.57
N GLY A 13 -2.87 -20.94 7.08
CA GLY A 13 -3.08 -19.58 7.55
C GLY A 13 -3.63 -18.66 6.45
N LEU A 14 -3.90 -17.40 6.80
CA LEU A 14 -4.38 -16.42 5.83
C LEU A 14 -3.43 -16.30 4.65
N GLN A 15 -3.97 -16.32 3.44
CA GLN A 15 -3.21 -16.15 2.21
C GLN A 15 -3.28 -14.71 1.72
N PHE A 16 -2.32 -14.32 0.89
CA PHE A 16 -2.30 -12.98 0.29
C PHE A 16 -3.59 -12.65 -0.49
N GLU A 17 -4.15 -13.63 -1.21
CA GLU A 17 -5.42 -13.46 -1.93
C GLU A 17 -6.61 -13.16 -1.00
N ASP A 18 -6.63 -13.74 0.21
CA ASP A 18 -7.69 -13.47 1.20
C ASP A 18 -7.63 -12.01 1.65
N PHE A 19 -6.41 -11.49 1.80
CA PHE A 19 -6.16 -10.11 2.17
C PHE A 19 -6.57 -9.13 1.06
N VAL A 20 -6.25 -9.44 -0.20
CA VAL A 20 -6.69 -8.63 -1.35
C VAL A 20 -8.21 -8.59 -1.46
N ARG A 21 -8.89 -9.73 -1.28
CA ARG A 21 -10.37 -9.79 -1.26
C ARG A 21 -10.97 -9.01 -0.10
N TYR A 22 -10.35 -9.09 1.07
CA TYR A 22 -10.77 -8.30 2.23
C TYR A 22 -10.69 -6.81 1.95
N LEU A 23 -9.55 -6.32 1.46
CA LEU A 23 -9.36 -4.90 1.17
C LEU A 23 -10.28 -4.42 0.04
N GLY A 24 -10.51 -5.23 -0.98
CA GLY A 24 -11.41 -4.87 -2.09
C GLY A 24 -12.92 -4.98 -1.79
N ASP A 25 -13.34 -5.55 -0.66
CA ASP A 25 -14.76 -5.71 -0.34
C ASP A 25 -15.36 -4.39 0.17
N PRO A 26 -16.36 -3.77 -0.50
CA PRO A 26 -16.98 -2.53 -0.01
C PRO A 26 -17.63 -2.70 1.37
N ASN A 27 -17.93 -3.93 1.80
CA ASN A 27 -18.53 -4.24 3.10
C ASN A 27 -17.50 -4.67 4.16
N HIS A 28 -16.21 -4.50 3.91
CA HIS A 28 -15.14 -4.87 4.86
C HIS A 28 -15.23 -4.11 6.20
N LYS A 29 -15.85 -2.92 6.24
CA LYS A 29 -16.04 -2.10 7.44
C LYS A 29 -16.65 -2.85 8.63
N ARG A 30 -17.47 -3.88 8.39
CA ARG A 30 -18.00 -4.74 9.46
C ARG A 30 -16.91 -5.57 10.14
N LEU A 31 -15.95 -6.07 9.35
CA LEU A 31 -14.79 -6.78 9.87
C LEU A 31 -13.80 -5.81 10.49
N ASP A 32 -13.71 -4.58 10.00
CA ASP A 32 -12.82 -3.58 10.58
C ASP A 32 -13.10 -3.34 12.06
N ARG A 33 -14.39 -3.16 12.37
CA ARG A 33 -14.89 -3.05 13.74
C ARG A 33 -14.57 -4.26 14.62
N GLN A 34 -14.35 -5.44 14.03
CA GLN A 34 -13.98 -6.65 14.79
C GLN A 34 -12.49 -6.71 15.13
N PHE A 35 -11.62 -6.01 14.39
CA PHE A 35 -10.20 -5.91 14.76
C PHE A 35 -9.94 -4.79 15.79
N GLY A 36 -10.91 -3.90 16.00
CA GLY A 36 -10.86 -2.78 16.96
C GLY A 36 -10.75 -1.41 16.27
N ASP A 37 -10.59 -0.36 17.07
CA ASP A 37 -10.67 1.04 16.63
C ASP A 37 -9.44 1.54 15.85
N HIS A 38 -8.46 0.66 15.56
CA HIS A 38 -7.13 1.07 15.06
C HIS A 38 -6.71 0.40 13.74
N ILE A 39 -7.63 0.26 12.78
CA ILE A 39 -7.24 -0.09 11.41
C ILE A 39 -6.78 1.17 10.67
N ILE A 40 -5.55 1.59 10.95
CA ILE A 40 -4.92 2.73 10.26
C ILE A 40 -4.09 2.31 9.04
N HIS A 41 -3.63 1.06 9.00
CA HIS A 41 -2.60 0.60 8.06
C HIS A 41 -3.10 0.44 6.61
N TRP A 42 -4.41 0.23 6.40
CA TRP A 42 -4.99 -0.11 5.09
C TRP A 42 -6.21 0.74 4.73
N ILE A 43 -6.43 1.84 5.45
CA ILE A 43 -7.41 2.85 5.06
C ILE A 43 -6.77 3.80 4.05
N THR A 44 -7.60 4.47 3.25
CA THR A 44 -7.09 5.44 2.27
C THR A 44 -6.54 6.67 2.98
N TYR A 45 -5.62 7.41 2.35
CA TYR A 45 -5.09 8.64 2.96
C TYR A 45 -6.20 9.68 3.18
N VAL A 46 -7.17 9.74 2.28
CA VAL A 46 -8.35 10.59 2.42
C VAL A 46 -9.13 10.28 3.70
N GLU A 47 -9.33 8.99 4.02
CA GLU A 47 -10.00 8.58 5.26
C GLU A 47 -9.12 8.75 6.51
N LEU A 48 -7.79 8.62 6.38
CA LEU A 48 -6.86 8.67 7.51
C LEU A 48 -6.64 10.10 8.02
N CYS A 49 -6.37 11.05 7.11
CA CYS A 49 -5.82 12.35 7.53
C CYS A 49 -6.27 13.56 6.70
N ALA A 50 -7.26 13.43 5.80
CA ALA A 50 -7.72 14.54 4.96
C ALA A 50 -6.53 15.31 4.32
N PRO A 51 -5.72 14.65 3.48
CA PRO A 51 -4.39 15.12 3.08
C PRO A 51 -4.42 16.47 2.33
N CYS A 52 -5.58 16.85 1.77
CA CYS A 52 -5.79 18.14 1.11
C CYS A 52 -5.67 19.34 2.08
N ASP A 53 -5.84 19.12 3.38
CA ASP A 53 -5.75 20.17 4.40
C ASP A 53 -4.32 20.29 4.99
N ILE A 54 -3.37 19.49 4.50
CA ILE A 54 -1.99 19.46 4.97
C ILE A 54 -1.07 20.14 3.95
N VAL A 55 -0.29 21.13 4.41
CA VAL A 55 0.73 21.79 3.60
C VAL A 55 2.04 21.02 3.70
N TYR A 56 2.33 20.19 2.71
CA TYR A 56 3.55 19.39 2.66
C TYR A 56 4.76 20.20 2.19
N ASN A 57 5.89 20.11 2.90
CA ASN A 57 7.17 20.62 2.42
C ASN A 57 7.88 19.66 1.46
N ALA A 58 7.57 18.36 1.55
CA ALA A 58 8.10 17.32 0.68
C ALA A 58 7.11 16.16 0.58
N ILE A 59 7.09 15.51 -0.58
CA ILE A 59 6.43 14.23 -0.84
C ILE A 59 7.49 13.33 -1.48
N GLY A 60 7.71 12.16 -0.91
CA GLY A 60 8.70 11.19 -1.40
C GLY A 60 8.07 9.82 -1.61
N HIS A 61 8.77 8.97 -2.35
CA HIS A 61 8.32 7.61 -2.66
C HIS A 61 9.26 6.60 -2.01
N HIS A 62 8.73 5.42 -1.63
CA HIS A 62 9.54 4.41 -0.95
C HIS A 62 10.71 3.94 -1.83
N GLU A 63 10.45 3.81 -3.13
CA GLU A 63 11.42 3.43 -4.15
C GLU A 63 12.52 4.47 -4.42
N THR A 64 12.40 5.66 -3.86
CA THR A 64 13.37 6.75 -4.02
C THR A 64 13.93 7.24 -2.69
N LEU A 65 13.66 6.55 -1.58
CA LEU A 65 14.10 6.96 -0.24
C LEU A 65 15.59 7.28 -0.12
N GLU A 66 16.46 6.45 -0.72
CA GLU A 66 17.91 6.66 -0.68
C GLU A 66 18.32 8.01 -1.27
N ARG A 67 17.58 8.46 -2.29
CA ARG A 67 17.80 9.75 -2.92
C ARG A 67 17.08 10.86 -2.16
N ASP A 68 15.82 10.65 -1.80
CA ASP A 68 14.94 11.70 -1.28
C ASP A 68 15.28 12.10 0.16
N ALA A 69 15.65 11.14 1.02
CA ALA A 69 15.93 11.39 2.42
C ALA A 69 17.09 12.38 2.65
N PRO A 70 18.26 12.29 1.97
CA PRO A 70 19.30 13.32 2.07
C PRO A 70 18.83 14.73 1.72
N TYR A 71 17.99 14.90 0.69
CA TYR A 71 17.45 16.23 0.34
C TYR A 71 16.52 16.76 1.43
N ILE A 72 15.65 15.90 1.97
CA ILE A 72 14.72 16.27 3.04
C ILE A 72 15.47 16.67 4.31
N LEU A 73 16.49 15.89 4.71
CA LEU A 73 17.31 16.18 5.89
C LEU A 73 18.07 17.50 5.74
N LYS A 74 18.61 17.77 4.55
CA LYS A 74 19.27 19.04 4.24
C LYS A 74 18.30 20.22 4.26
N ALA A 75 17.11 20.06 3.68
CA ALA A 75 16.08 21.10 3.70
C ALA A 75 15.58 21.40 5.13
N ALA A 76 15.58 20.40 6.01
CA ALA A 76 15.28 20.54 7.43
C ALA A 76 16.46 21.09 8.26
N GLY A 77 17.66 21.23 7.68
CA GLY A 77 18.86 21.73 8.36
C GLY A 77 19.46 20.77 9.38
N ILE A 78 19.17 19.46 9.30
CA ILE A 78 19.59 18.44 10.27
C ILE A 78 20.49 17.34 9.66
N ASP A 79 20.91 17.52 8.41
CA ASP A 79 21.82 16.60 7.69
C ASP A 79 23.22 16.48 8.34
N HIS A 80 23.56 17.39 9.24
CA HIS A 80 24.77 17.32 10.07
C HIS A 80 24.59 16.46 11.34
N LEU A 81 23.35 16.15 11.75
CA LEU A 81 23.04 15.36 12.96
C LEU A 81 22.72 13.92 12.64
N VAL A 82 22.02 13.68 11.53
CA VAL A 82 21.53 12.36 11.14
C VAL A 82 21.69 12.15 9.63
N SER A 83 21.84 10.89 9.24
CA SER A 83 21.84 10.46 7.85
C SER A 83 20.83 9.34 7.64
N TYR A 84 20.35 9.22 6.41
CA TYR A 84 19.58 8.04 6.02
C TYR A 84 20.51 6.81 6.02
N PRO A 85 20.13 5.70 6.66
CA PRO A 85 20.99 4.53 6.73
C PRO A 85 21.21 3.92 5.34
N THR A 86 22.36 3.29 5.13
CA THR A 86 22.60 2.47 3.94
C THR A 86 21.64 1.29 3.94
N ILE A 87 20.76 1.23 2.94
CA ILE A 87 19.82 0.13 2.77
C ILE A 87 20.43 -0.92 1.82
N PRO A 88 20.27 -2.23 2.08
CA PRO A 88 20.69 -3.24 1.12
C PRO A 88 20.01 -3.05 -0.25
N PRO A 89 20.74 -3.25 -1.37
CA PRO A 89 20.17 -3.11 -2.70
C PRO A 89 18.90 -3.97 -2.90
N GLY A 90 17.87 -3.38 -3.51
CA GLY A 90 16.64 -4.10 -3.87
C GLY A 90 15.58 -4.17 -2.76
N ILE A 91 15.81 -3.61 -1.58
CA ILE A 91 14.80 -3.52 -0.51
C ILE A 91 13.75 -2.45 -0.83
N THR A 92 14.21 -1.27 -1.25
CA THR A 92 13.36 -0.10 -1.54
C THR A 92 12.87 -0.10 -3.00
N LEU A 93 13.64 -0.69 -3.92
CA LEU A 93 13.37 -0.63 -5.35
C LEU A 93 12.04 -1.29 -5.72
N TYR A 94 11.27 -0.60 -6.57
CA TYR A 94 10.09 -1.17 -7.19
C TYR A 94 10.45 -2.34 -8.12
N ASN A 95 9.79 -3.48 -7.94
CA ASN A 95 9.99 -4.68 -8.74
C ASN A 95 8.66 -5.17 -9.33
N LYS A 96 8.43 -4.84 -10.61
CA LYS A 96 7.22 -5.24 -11.35
C LYS A 96 7.01 -6.76 -11.35
N THR A 97 8.05 -7.55 -11.63
CA THR A 97 7.97 -9.02 -11.67
C THR A 97 7.54 -9.61 -10.34
N LYS A 98 8.03 -9.06 -9.22
CA LYS A 98 7.59 -9.45 -7.88
C LYS A 98 6.09 -9.17 -7.69
N VAL A 99 5.62 -8.01 -8.14
CA VAL A 99 4.17 -7.68 -8.10
C VAL A 99 3.36 -8.67 -8.94
N GLU A 100 3.76 -8.95 -10.18
CA GLU A 100 3.08 -9.93 -11.05
C GLU A 100 3.01 -11.32 -10.39
N GLN A 101 4.09 -11.77 -9.75
CA GLN A 101 4.13 -13.05 -9.05
C GLN A 101 3.11 -13.12 -7.90
N TYR A 102 3.06 -12.10 -7.04
CA TYR A 102 2.10 -12.07 -5.92
C TYR A 102 0.65 -12.00 -6.39
N PHE A 103 0.38 -11.34 -7.53
CA PHE A 103 -0.96 -11.18 -8.07
C PHE A 103 -1.38 -12.27 -9.07
N SER A 104 -0.46 -13.15 -9.49
CA SER A 104 -0.71 -14.17 -10.52
C SER A 104 -1.89 -15.11 -10.23
N GLY A 105 -2.16 -15.41 -8.96
CA GLY A 105 -3.27 -16.26 -8.53
C GLY A 105 -4.59 -15.53 -8.26
N ILE A 106 -4.61 -14.20 -8.36
CA ILE A 106 -5.74 -13.36 -7.95
C ILE A 106 -6.61 -13.02 -9.17
N GLY A 107 -7.92 -13.21 -9.04
CA GLY A 107 -8.84 -12.92 -10.13
C GLY A 107 -8.90 -11.42 -10.44
N LYS A 108 -8.97 -11.06 -11.73
CA LYS A 108 -9.04 -9.65 -12.21
C LYS A 108 -10.10 -8.82 -11.48
N ARG A 109 -11.26 -9.41 -11.17
CA ARG A 109 -12.33 -8.76 -10.41
C ARG A 109 -11.87 -8.30 -9.01
N ASP A 110 -11.08 -9.11 -8.32
CA ASP A 110 -10.58 -8.77 -6.98
C ASP A 110 -9.50 -7.68 -7.07
N ILE A 111 -8.65 -7.72 -8.10
CA ILE A 111 -7.64 -6.68 -8.38
C ILE A 111 -8.32 -5.34 -8.72
N GLN A 112 -9.33 -5.36 -9.58
CA GLN A 112 -10.12 -4.17 -9.94
C GLN A 112 -10.79 -3.53 -8.72
N ARG A 113 -11.33 -4.35 -7.82
CA ARG A 113 -11.94 -3.88 -6.57
C ARG A 113 -10.92 -3.26 -5.62
N LEU A 114 -9.76 -3.89 -5.49
CA LEU A 114 -8.65 -3.33 -4.71
C LEU A 114 -8.20 -1.98 -5.30
N TYR A 115 -8.00 -1.91 -6.62
CA TYR A 115 -7.62 -0.67 -7.29
C TYR A 115 -8.69 0.41 -7.11
N ALA A 116 -9.98 0.10 -7.29
CA ALA A 116 -11.06 1.06 -7.14
C ALA A 116 -11.09 1.68 -5.74
N ARG A 117 -10.73 0.92 -4.69
CA ARG A 117 -10.60 1.46 -3.33
C ARG A 117 -9.45 2.46 -3.20
N PHE A 118 -8.28 2.15 -3.76
CA PHE A 118 -7.06 2.95 -3.60
C PHE A 118 -6.77 3.91 -4.77
N GLN A 119 -7.67 4.02 -5.75
CA GLN A 119 -7.49 4.87 -6.93
C GLN A 119 -7.20 6.33 -6.58
N GLY A 120 -7.87 6.84 -5.54
CA GLY A 120 -7.64 8.18 -5.01
C GLY A 120 -6.18 8.37 -4.56
N ASP A 121 -5.65 7.41 -3.79
CA ASP A 121 -4.26 7.46 -3.28
C ASP A 121 -3.24 7.34 -4.42
N PHE A 122 -3.51 6.50 -5.44
CA PHE A 122 -2.68 6.43 -6.65
C PHE A 122 -2.58 7.80 -7.32
N THR A 123 -3.72 8.48 -7.47
CA THR A 123 -3.78 9.79 -8.12
C THR A 123 -3.08 10.85 -7.26
N LEU A 124 -3.35 10.87 -5.96
CA LEU A 124 -2.81 11.84 -5.01
C LEU A 124 -1.28 11.82 -4.96
N PHE A 125 -0.67 10.63 -4.98
CA PHE A 125 0.78 10.45 -4.88
C PHE A 125 1.47 10.20 -6.23
N GLY A 126 0.75 10.38 -7.34
CA GLY A 126 1.33 10.29 -8.70
C GLY A 126 1.74 8.88 -9.13
N TYR A 127 1.18 7.83 -8.52
CA TYR A 127 1.39 6.46 -8.96
C TYR A 127 0.56 6.15 -10.21
N LYS A 128 1.17 5.47 -11.17
CA LYS A 128 0.49 5.00 -12.38
C LYS A 128 -0.46 3.85 -12.05
N LYS A 129 -1.62 3.82 -12.73
CA LYS A 129 -2.52 2.66 -12.69
C LYS A 129 -1.76 1.40 -13.12
N PRO A 130 -1.89 0.27 -12.41
CA PRO A 130 -1.16 -0.96 -12.72
C PRO A 130 -1.86 -1.73 -13.85
N ASP A 131 -1.89 -1.17 -15.06
CA ASP A 131 -2.61 -1.76 -16.21
C ASP A 131 -2.13 -3.18 -16.52
N PHE A 132 -0.85 -3.49 -16.30
CA PHE A 132 -0.28 -4.83 -16.44
C PHE A 132 -0.91 -5.91 -15.53
N LEU A 133 -1.66 -5.54 -14.50
CA LEU A 133 -2.44 -6.48 -13.67
C LEU A 133 -3.93 -6.52 -14.05
N LEU A 134 -4.39 -5.57 -14.86
CA LEU A 134 -5.79 -5.30 -15.15
C LEU A 134 -6.16 -5.60 -16.61
N ASP A 135 -5.20 -5.52 -17.52
CA ASP A 135 -5.28 -5.89 -18.93
C ASP A 135 -5.43 -7.42 -19.09
#